data_AF-A0A6G0XU86-F1
#
_entry.id   AF-A0A6G0XU86-F1
#
_cell.length_a   1.000
_cell.length_b   1.000
_cell.length_c   1.000
_cell.angle_alpha   90.00
_cell.angle_beta   90.00
_cell.angle_gamma   90.00
#
_symmetry.space_group_name_H-M   'P 1'
#
loop_
_entity.id
_entity.type
_entity.pdbx_description
1 polymer ?
#
loop_
_entity_poly.entity_id
_entity_poly.type
_entity_poly.pdbx_seq_one_letter_code
_entity_poly.pdbx_strand_id
1 'polypeptide(L)'
;MQCNLTDASLACDLTAAGSINSTSVNWACHLDYQSVCILWFIYFVLAIAFSWYSNLVEEFKMSVYDLHDIPTQALGVVVARQKKEVMGRKIDDPRRIWIILSIFIELGVFSYVPVQLIMYDATSNYSVVMGWQYQVAKFLVFVMVILCDIFHTKGMKRALQKVILPLAYDTGFTTFTYAIIDIGACSNKMDELNFAGGSSCADPKVYWYFALIAVISFGILFWRTLLYKMHFSDQVFAVRFRFQTSYYSLMTFCRTACCLLFITTQKLILYVDDKLVYLVTGVANFIIFYLLFRYNYKNQPCLGVGKLLNNLRSLSFATSCYFSTYLVIISLVNIVAEKSKRNAIAESQWVWSWIVCGIYPFFGVTVWYINGRRAQTFEIPDMTLEQALAHPNGRIKAVAAVSLTLENQSEWTDEYRSKLVRLLYGNLYESVHSEQGMTLVYTCQAMWTLWFKYFTMAEVVLESTNCLPLGLWESAVKCKKTQKKHIEHSASSKVKGRLDSIKPTLGPPLTQLVEDTMSTQALASQRHLGQWSSENCPEVDLSLRRIVVVLADMARSVYPKARYTACKTLHEMYTSSSS
;
A
#
# COMPACT_ATOMS: atom_id res chain seq x y z
N MET A 1 14.99 34.28 23.10
CA MET A 1 14.58 35.62 22.64
C MET A 1 13.14 35.47 22.16
N GLN A 2 12.14 35.96 22.90
CA GLN A 2 10.73 35.90 22.47
C GLN A 2 10.47 37.11 21.55
N CYS A 3 10.16 36.86 20.28
CA CYS A 3 9.65 37.92 19.40
C CYS A 3 8.19 38.19 19.78
N ASN A 4 7.92 39.34 20.37
CA ASN A 4 6.57 39.73 20.77
C ASN A 4 5.76 40.10 19.51
N LEU A 5 4.70 39.33 19.24
CA LEU A 5 3.90 39.37 17.99
C LEU A 5 2.98 40.60 17.86
N THR A 6 3.04 41.58 18.78
CA THR A 6 2.05 42.66 18.87
C THR A 6 2.43 43.95 18.14
N ASP A 7 3.70 44.15 17.76
CA ASP A 7 4.14 45.40 17.13
C ASP A 7 4.58 45.18 15.68
N ALA A 8 3.71 45.54 14.73
CA ALA A 8 3.93 45.42 13.29
C ALA A 8 4.98 46.41 12.71
N SER A 9 5.80 47.06 13.55
CA SER A 9 6.75 48.09 13.10
C SER A 9 8.14 48.06 13.75
N LEU A 10 8.52 47.04 14.52
CA LEU A 10 9.90 46.95 15.00
C LEU A 10 10.75 46.05 14.09
N ALA A 11 11.51 46.69 13.21
CA ALA A 11 12.80 46.14 12.79
C ALA A 11 13.57 45.75 14.07
N CYS A 12 14.15 44.55 14.09
CA CYS A 12 14.98 44.07 15.19
C CYS A 12 16.05 45.13 15.53
N ASP A 13 15.89 45.78 16.68
CA ASP A 13 16.79 46.81 17.16
C ASP A 13 18.08 46.14 17.64
N LEU A 14 19.06 46.07 16.73
CA LEU A 14 20.30 45.29 16.85
C LEU A 14 21.45 46.10 17.50
N THR A 15 21.15 47.09 18.35
CA THR A 15 22.17 48.02 18.87
C THR A 15 22.49 47.92 20.36
N ALA A 16 21.85 47.03 21.14
CA ALA A 16 22.11 46.96 22.58
C ALA A 16 22.18 45.53 23.14
N ALA A 17 23.34 44.88 23.03
CA ALA A 17 23.97 44.05 24.09
C ALA A 17 25.19 43.29 23.54
N GLY A 18 26.31 43.40 24.25
CA GLY A 18 27.61 42.84 23.86
C GLY A 18 27.68 41.31 23.77
N SER A 19 28.65 40.88 22.96
CA SER A 19 29.24 39.54 22.85
C SER A 19 28.28 38.35 22.98
N ILE A 20 27.55 38.05 21.89
CA ILE A 20 26.94 36.73 21.68
C ILE A 20 27.41 36.22 20.33
N ASN A 21 27.92 34.98 20.30
CA ASN A 21 28.49 34.32 19.13
C ASN A 21 27.60 34.47 17.90
N SER A 22 28.17 35.15 16.90
CA SER A 22 27.58 35.51 15.63
C SER A 22 27.54 34.33 14.66
N THR A 23 26.43 33.59 14.58
CA THR A 23 26.21 32.68 13.43
C THR A 23 24.79 32.63 12.85
N SER A 24 23.73 33.28 13.37
CA SER A 24 22.41 33.18 12.70
C SER A 24 21.36 34.28 13.01
N VAL A 25 21.70 35.57 13.01
CA VAL A 25 20.78 36.64 13.50
C VAL A 25 20.03 37.44 12.41
N ASN A 26 20.03 37.01 11.14
CA ASN A 26 19.34 37.75 10.06
C ASN A 26 18.06 37.06 9.56
N TRP A 27 17.09 36.79 10.44
CA TRP A 27 15.76 36.27 10.05
C TRP A 27 14.70 37.36 10.20
N ALA A 28 14.10 37.80 9.10
CA ALA A 28 12.89 38.62 9.15
C ALA A 28 11.70 37.73 9.55
N CYS A 29 11.24 37.87 10.79
CA CYS A 29 10.27 36.98 11.47
C CYS A 29 8.98 36.67 10.68
N HIS A 30 8.55 37.52 9.76
CA HIS A 30 7.34 37.30 8.96
C HIS A 30 7.50 36.35 7.77
N LEU A 31 8.69 36.26 7.18
CA LEU A 31 8.91 35.45 5.97
C LEU A 31 8.95 33.95 6.27
N ASP A 32 9.25 33.58 7.52
CA ASP A 32 9.55 32.20 7.92
C ASP A 32 8.30 31.31 8.10
N TYR A 33 7.26 31.83 8.76
CA TYR A 33 6.00 31.08 8.96
C TYR A 33 5.17 30.97 7.67
N GLN A 34 5.23 31.99 6.80
CA GLN A 34 4.43 32.04 5.58
C GLN A 34 4.79 30.92 4.60
N SER A 35 6.07 30.63 4.40
CA SER A 35 6.52 29.55 3.50
C SER A 35 6.05 28.17 3.96
N VAL A 36 6.16 27.89 5.27
CA VAL A 36 5.68 26.63 5.87
C VAL A 36 4.17 26.48 5.71
N CYS A 37 3.41 27.57 5.91
CA CYS A 37 1.96 27.57 5.69
C CYS A 37 1.58 27.33 4.24
N ILE A 38 2.30 27.95 3.30
CA ILE A 38 2.08 27.73 1.87
C ILE A 38 2.32 26.25 1.51
N LEU A 39 3.38 25.64 2.04
CA LEU A 39 3.65 24.21 1.81
C LEU A 39 2.56 23.30 2.39
N TRP A 40 2.08 23.57 3.61
CA TRP A 40 0.93 22.85 4.18
C TRP A 40 -0.34 23.03 3.34
N PHE A 41 -0.63 24.26 2.92
CA PHE A 41 -1.78 24.56 2.08
C PHE A 41 -1.74 23.78 0.77
N ILE A 42 -0.60 23.81 0.08
CA ILE A 42 -0.40 23.07 -1.17
C ILE A 42 -0.51 21.57 -0.95
N TYR A 43 0.07 21.05 0.14
CA TYR A 43 -0.09 19.65 0.52
C TYR A 43 -1.57 19.27 0.69
N PHE A 44 -2.36 20.03 1.45
CA PHE A 44 -3.78 19.75 1.64
C PHE A 44 -4.57 19.84 0.33
N VAL A 45 -4.34 20.88 -0.47
CA VAL A 45 -5.00 21.04 -1.78
C VAL A 45 -4.70 19.85 -2.69
N LEU A 46 -3.43 19.46 -2.82
CA LEU A 46 -3.04 18.34 -3.67
C LEU A 46 -3.52 17.00 -3.13
N ALA A 47 -3.49 16.79 -1.81
CA ALA A 47 -3.98 15.56 -1.18
C ALA A 47 -5.50 15.41 -1.35
N ILE A 48 -6.28 16.49 -1.19
CA ILE A 48 -7.73 16.49 -1.42
C ILE A 48 -8.02 16.28 -2.90
N ALA A 49 -7.35 17.01 -3.80
CA ALA A 49 -7.53 16.87 -5.24
C ALA A 49 -7.22 15.44 -5.71
N PHE A 50 -6.12 14.85 -5.23
CA PHE A 50 -5.76 13.48 -5.55
C PHE A 50 -6.75 12.46 -4.96
N SER A 51 -7.20 12.66 -3.72
CA SER A 51 -8.19 11.79 -3.07
C SER A 51 -9.53 11.79 -3.81
N TRP A 52 -9.94 12.94 -4.35
CA TRP A 52 -11.12 13.07 -5.20
C TRP A 52 -10.91 12.44 -6.57
N TYR A 53 -9.75 12.66 -7.19
CA TYR A 53 -9.38 12.12 -8.51
C TYR A 53 -9.35 10.58 -8.51
N SER A 54 -8.76 9.97 -7.48
CA SER A 54 -8.56 8.52 -7.38
C SER A 54 -9.61 7.79 -6.54
N ASN A 55 -10.63 8.50 -6.04
CA ASN A 55 -11.73 7.96 -5.23
C ASN A 55 -11.27 7.13 -4.00
N LEU A 56 -10.18 7.55 -3.35
CA LEU A 56 -9.54 6.81 -2.24
C LEU A 56 -10.49 6.54 -1.07
N VAL A 57 -11.46 7.43 -0.86
CA VAL A 57 -12.43 7.34 0.25
C VAL A 57 -13.29 6.09 0.12
N GLU A 58 -13.63 5.68 -1.10
CA GLU A 58 -14.40 4.45 -1.33
C GLU A 58 -13.55 3.21 -1.04
N GLU A 59 -12.29 3.22 -1.47
CA GLU A 59 -11.33 2.16 -1.15
C GLU A 59 -11.11 2.00 0.36
N PHE A 60 -11.06 3.09 1.13
CA PHE A 60 -10.90 3.03 2.60
C PHE A 60 -12.12 2.44 3.33
N LYS A 61 -13.29 2.40 2.69
CA LYS A 61 -14.50 1.78 3.26
C LYS A 61 -14.52 0.26 3.08
N MET A 62 -13.65 -0.30 2.23
CA MET A 62 -13.57 -1.74 2.02
C MET A 62 -13.22 -2.46 3.32
N SER A 63 -13.94 -3.54 3.61
CA SER A 63 -13.61 -4.38 4.76
C SER A 63 -12.40 -5.27 4.47
N VAL A 64 -11.77 -5.78 5.53
CA VAL A 64 -10.71 -6.81 5.43
C VAL A 64 -11.16 -7.98 4.55
N TYR A 65 -12.41 -8.42 4.71
CA TYR A 65 -12.94 -9.57 3.98
C TYR A 65 -13.12 -9.28 2.50
N ASP A 66 -13.43 -8.03 2.14
CA ASP A 66 -13.53 -7.60 0.74
C ASP A 66 -12.15 -7.40 0.13
N LEU A 67 -11.19 -6.89 0.90
CA LEU A 67 -9.81 -6.70 0.44
C LEU A 67 -9.14 -8.05 0.16
N HIS A 68 -9.32 -9.02 1.04
CA HIS A 68 -8.74 -10.35 0.93
C HIS A 68 -9.68 -11.35 0.23
N ASP A 69 -10.59 -10.91 -0.65
CA ASP A 69 -11.49 -11.84 -1.32
C ASP A 69 -10.72 -12.94 -2.06
N ILE A 70 -11.22 -14.17 -1.98
CA ILE A 70 -10.50 -15.38 -2.42
C ILE A 70 -10.07 -15.30 -3.90
N PRO A 71 -10.93 -14.88 -4.85
CA PRO A 71 -10.55 -14.74 -6.25
C PRO A 71 -9.46 -13.68 -6.47
N THR A 72 -9.52 -12.58 -5.74
CA THR A 72 -8.52 -11.50 -5.79
C THR A 72 -7.16 -11.99 -5.31
N GLN A 73 -7.13 -12.75 -4.22
CA GLN A 73 -5.91 -13.37 -3.71
C GLN A 73 -5.37 -14.42 -4.68
N ALA A 74 -6.24 -15.23 -5.29
CA ALA A 74 -5.87 -16.25 -6.27
C ALA A 74 -5.24 -15.66 -7.53
N LEU A 75 -5.77 -14.57 -8.06
CA LEU A 75 -5.15 -13.85 -9.18
C LEU A 75 -3.74 -13.36 -8.79
N GLY A 76 -3.59 -12.81 -7.58
CA GLY A 76 -2.28 -12.41 -7.07
C GLY A 76 -1.27 -13.56 -7.02
N VAL A 77 -1.70 -14.75 -6.57
CA VAL A 77 -0.86 -15.96 -6.53
C VAL A 77 -0.49 -16.44 -7.92
N VAL A 78 -1.44 -16.52 -8.85
CA VAL A 78 -1.17 -16.96 -10.23
C VAL A 78 -0.20 -16.03 -10.92
N VAL A 79 -0.40 -14.72 -10.78
CA VAL A 79 0.53 -13.73 -11.38
C VAL A 79 1.91 -13.82 -10.74
N ALA A 80 2.01 -14.04 -9.43
CA ALA A 80 3.30 -14.25 -8.76
C ALA A 80 4.01 -15.55 -9.20
N ARG A 81 3.25 -16.56 -9.62
CA ARG A 81 3.76 -17.86 -10.09
C ARG A 81 4.07 -17.92 -11.58
N GLN A 82 3.42 -17.12 -12.44
CA GLN A 82 3.70 -16.97 -13.87
C GLN A 82 5.05 -16.26 -14.15
N LYS A 83 6.10 -16.72 -13.46
CA LYS A 83 7.46 -16.19 -13.54
C LYS A 83 7.89 -16.16 -15.00
N LYS A 84 8.34 -14.99 -15.46
CA LYS A 84 9.14 -14.90 -16.68
C LYS A 84 10.49 -15.56 -16.42
N GLU A 85 10.57 -16.86 -16.64
CA GLU A 85 11.85 -17.54 -16.81
C GLU A 85 12.41 -17.12 -18.18
N VAL A 86 13.44 -16.26 -18.18
CA VAL A 86 14.19 -15.93 -19.40
C VAL A 86 15.50 -16.69 -19.29
N MET A 87 15.69 -17.69 -20.15
CA MET A 87 16.88 -18.54 -20.17
C MET A 87 17.19 -19.25 -18.84
N GLY A 88 16.19 -19.85 -18.19
CA GLY A 88 16.39 -20.73 -17.02
C GLY A 88 16.85 -20.04 -15.72
N ARG A 89 16.91 -18.71 -15.68
CA ARG A 89 17.16 -17.94 -14.45
C ARG A 89 15.92 -17.17 -14.02
N LYS A 90 15.56 -17.30 -12.73
CA LYS A 90 14.55 -16.46 -12.09
C LYS A 90 15.10 -15.02 -12.02
N ILE A 91 14.56 -14.10 -12.81
CA ILE A 91 14.91 -12.68 -12.71
C ILE A 91 14.15 -12.09 -11.53
N ASP A 92 14.84 -11.80 -10.43
CA ASP A 92 14.28 -10.96 -9.37
C ASP A 92 14.24 -9.51 -9.85
N ASP A 93 13.05 -8.90 -9.85
CA ASP A 93 12.86 -7.51 -10.26
C ASP A 93 13.48 -6.57 -9.20
N PRO A 94 14.46 -5.71 -9.54
CA PRO A 94 15.16 -4.85 -8.57
C PRO A 94 14.22 -3.88 -7.84
N ARG A 95 13.04 -3.60 -8.41
CA ARG A 95 11.98 -2.79 -7.77
C ARG A 95 11.61 -3.30 -6.39
N ARG A 96 11.63 -4.62 -6.19
CA ARG A 96 11.32 -5.25 -4.90
C ARG A 96 12.27 -4.78 -3.80
N ILE A 97 13.57 -4.70 -4.11
CA ILE A 97 14.60 -4.31 -3.13
C ILE A 97 14.37 -2.86 -2.68
N TRP A 98 14.09 -1.96 -3.63
CA TRP A 98 13.81 -0.55 -3.33
C TRP A 98 12.56 -0.36 -2.46
N ILE A 99 11.50 -1.14 -2.69
CA ILE A 99 10.29 -1.06 -1.86
C ILE A 99 10.56 -1.57 -0.44
N ILE A 100 11.27 -2.70 -0.29
CA ILE A 100 11.63 -3.24 1.02
C ILE A 100 12.51 -2.24 1.78
N LEU A 101 13.50 -1.67 1.10
CA LEU A 101 14.37 -0.64 1.67
C LEU A 101 13.58 0.59 2.09
N SER A 102 12.64 1.04 1.26
CA SER A 102 11.75 2.16 1.59
C SER A 102 10.94 1.90 2.86
N ILE A 103 10.40 0.69 3.05
CA ILE A 103 9.66 0.31 4.26
C ILE A 103 10.60 0.21 5.48
N PHE A 104 11.85 -0.21 5.29
CA PHE A 104 12.84 -0.20 6.35
C PHE A 104 13.19 1.24 6.78
N ILE A 105 13.34 2.15 5.83
CA ILE A 105 13.57 3.58 6.10
C ILE A 105 12.39 4.21 6.85
N GLU A 106 11.15 3.78 6.58
CA GLU A 106 9.95 4.25 7.30
C GLU A 106 10.07 4.08 8.82
N LEU A 107 10.75 3.03 9.31
CA LEU A 107 10.98 2.79 10.74
C LEU A 107 11.68 3.97 11.41
N GLY A 108 12.71 4.50 10.76
CA GLY A 108 13.44 5.68 11.23
C GLY A 108 12.69 6.97 10.97
N VAL A 109 12.16 7.15 9.74
CA VAL A 109 11.52 8.41 9.32
C VAL A 109 10.33 8.78 10.19
N PHE A 110 9.46 7.82 10.54
CA PHE A 110 8.28 8.08 11.35
C PHE A 110 8.59 8.41 12.81
N SER A 111 9.73 7.95 13.30
CA SER A 111 10.18 8.22 14.67
C SER A 111 11.17 9.39 14.73
N TYR A 112 11.56 9.94 13.58
CA TYR A 112 12.60 10.95 13.48
C TYR A 112 12.27 12.21 14.27
N VAL A 113 11.07 12.78 14.07
CA VAL A 113 10.65 14.01 14.78
C VAL A 113 10.70 13.86 16.30
N PRO A 114 10.00 12.87 16.92
CA PRO A 114 10.03 12.77 18.37
C PRO A 114 11.43 12.47 18.92
N VAL A 115 12.20 11.60 18.26
CA VAL A 115 13.59 11.30 18.67
C VAL A 115 14.46 12.55 18.58
N GLN A 116 14.32 13.34 17.52
CA GLN A 116 15.08 14.56 17.34
C GLN A 116 14.80 15.59 18.42
N LEU A 117 13.54 15.72 18.85
CA LEU A 117 13.16 16.63 19.95
C LEU A 117 13.68 16.16 21.30
N ILE A 118 13.63 14.85 21.57
CA ILE A 118 14.24 14.27 22.79
C ILE A 118 15.75 14.57 22.81
N MET A 119 16.43 14.41 21.69
CA MET A 119 17.86 14.72 21.59
C MET A 119 18.14 16.21 21.74
N TYR A 120 17.32 17.06 21.12
CA TYR A 120 17.47 18.50 21.20
C TYR A 120 17.27 19.03 22.63
N ASP A 121 16.32 18.49 23.39
CA ASP A 121 16.12 18.80 24.81
C ASP A 121 17.37 18.46 25.64
N ALA A 122 18.07 17.38 25.29
CA ALA A 122 19.26 16.91 26.01
C ALA A 122 20.56 17.65 25.64
N THR A 123 20.75 18.04 24.36
CA THR A 123 22.02 18.59 23.87
C THR A 123 21.94 20.06 23.42
N SER A 124 20.75 20.65 23.43
CA SER A 124 20.42 21.97 22.87
C SER A 124 20.83 22.14 21.41
N ASN A 125 21.12 21.05 20.70
CA ASN A 125 21.56 21.03 19.32
C ASN A 125 20.83 19.93 18.54
N TYR A 126 20.46 20.21 17.30
CA TYR A 126 19.97 19.17 16.41
C TYR A 126 21.14 18.23 16.07
N SER A 127 20.98 16.94 16.38
CA SER A 127 22.00 15.90 16.17
C SER A 127 22.40 15.64 14.71
N VAL A 128 21.61 16.11 13.73
CA VAL A 128 21.85 15.89 12.29
C VAL A 128 21.71 17.22 11.52
N VAL A 129 22.61 18.16 11.78
CA VAL A 129 22.75 19.36 10.94
C VAL A 129 23.73 19.06 9.82
N MET A 130 23.20 18.87 8.60
CA MET A 130 24.02 18.70 7.40
C MET A 130 24.44 20.08 6.85
N GLY A 131 25.65 20.19 6.30
CA GLY A 131 26.09 21.42 5.63
C GLY A 131 25.29 21.70 4.35
N TRP A 132 25.21 22.97 3.94
CA TRP A 132 24.46 23.42 2.76
C TRP A 132 24.85 22.68 1.48
N GLN A 133 26.12 22.32 1.34
CA GLN A 133 26.68 21.58 0.19
C GLN A 133 25.92 20.27 -0.06
N TYR A 134 25.60 19.54 1.02
CA TYR A 134 24.87 18.29 0.94
C TYR A 134 23.41 18.48 0.56
N GLN A 135 22.78 19.57 1.00
CA GLN A 135 21.38 19.86 0.67
C GLN A 135 21.23 20.26 -0.80
N VAL A 136 22.12 21.13 -1.30
CA VAL A 136 22.19 21.47 -2.72
C VAL A 136 22.48 20.23 -3.56
N ALA A 137 23.42 19.38 -3.15
CA ALA A 137 23.73 18.15 -3.88
C ALA A 137 22.51 17.20 -3.98
N LYS A 138 21.77 16.98 -2.89
CA LYS A 138 20.53 16.18 -2.91
C LYS A 138 19.48 16.76 -3.85
N PHE A 139 19.31 18.09 -3.84
CA PHE A 139 18.37 18.76 -4.72
C PHE A 139 18.77 18.69 -6.19
N LEU A 140 20.06 18.85 -6.51
CA LEU A 140 20.56 18.68 -7.87
C LEU A 140 20.34 17.25 -8.37
N VAL A 141 20.61 16.23 -7.53
CA VAL A 141 20.30 14.83 -7.87
C VAL A 141 18.80 14.65 -8.13
N PHE A 142 17.93 15.24 -7.30
CA PHE A 142 16.49 15.22 -7.52
C PHE A 142 16.10 15.85 -8.86
N VAL A 143 16.59 17.06 -9.18
CA VAL A 143 16.31 17.75 -10.44
C VAL A 143 16.74 16.89 -11.62
N MET A 144 17.94 16.30 -11.57
CA MET A 144 18.42 15.39 -12.62
C MET A 144 17.50 14.18 -12.82
N VAL A 145 17.00 13.58 -11.74
CA VAL A 145 16.07 12.46 -11.83
C VAL A 145 14.73 12.87 -12.43
N ILE A 146 14.18 14.01 -12.05
CA ILE A 146 12.92 14.54 -12.61
C ILE A 146 13.09 14.88 -14.10
N LEU A 147 14.21 15.48 -14.49
CA LEU A 147 14.50 15.72 -15.91
C LEU A 147 14.59 14.41 -16.69
N CYS A 148 15.26 13.39 -16.14
CA CYS A 148 15.28 12.05 -16.75
C CYS A 148 13.89 11.42 -16.88
N ASP A 149 13.02 11.61 -15.88
CA ASP A 149 11.62 11.17 -15.91
C ASP A 149 10.83 11.90 -17.01
N ILE A 150 10.96 13.23 -17.11
CA ILE A 150 10.23 14.04 -18.10
C ILE A 150 10.69 13.77 -19.53
N PHE A 151 12.01 13.73 -19.78
CA PHE A 151 12.56 13.65 -21.14
C PHE A 151 12.63 12.22 -21.71
N HIS A 152 12.29 11.19 -20.94
CA HIS A 152 12.11 9.80 -21.38
C HIS A 152 13.10 9.36 -22.48
N THR A 153 14.40 9.37 -22.21
CA THR A 153 15.39 8.91 -23.20
C THR A 153 15.14 7.43 -23.52
N LYS A 154 14.85 7.13 -24.80
CA LYS A 154 14.43 5.79 -25.26
C LYS A 154 15.41 4.68 -24.83
N GLY A 155 16.71 4.98 -24.79
CA GLY A 155 17.76 4.04 -24.35
C GLY A 155 17.75 3.72 -22.86
N MET A 156 17.24 4.61 -22.00
CA MET A 156 17.22 4.42 -20.54
C MET A 156 15.88 3.92 -20.00
N LYS A 157 14.85 3.75 -20.83
CA LYS A 157 13.48 3.42 -20.40
C LYS A 157 13.43 2.24 -19.42
N ARG A 158 14.23 1.19 -19.66
CA ARG A 158 14.31 0.01 -18.77
C ARG A 158 14.94 0.33 -17.41
N ALA A 159 16.05 1.09 -17.39
CA ALA A 159 16.71 1.51 -16.15
C ALA A 159 15.85 2.53 -15.37
N LEU A 160 15.22 3.45 -16.09
CA LEU A 160 14.29 4.44 -15.55
C LEU A 160 13.14 3.74 -14.80
N GLN A 161 12.45 2.81 -15.46
CA GLN A 161 11.30 2.11 -14.89
C GLN A 161 11.65 1.12 -13.78
N LYS A 162 12.81 0.45 -13.85
CA LYS A 162 13.16 -0.62 -12.91
C LYS A 162 14.02 -0.16 -11.72
N VAL A 163 14.74 0.95 -11.84
CA VAL A 163 15.72 1.39 -10.84
C VAL A 163 15.49 2.83 -10.43
N ILE A 164 15.52 3.77 -11.38
CA ILE A 164 15.53 5.21 -11.06
C ILE A 164 14.21 5.67 -10.45
N LEU A 165 13.06 5.33 -11.04
CA LEU A 165 11.74 5.74 -10.52
C LEU A 165 11.43 5.13 -9.14
N PRO A 166 11.63 3.82 -8.89
CA PRO A 166 11.50 3.26 -7.54
C PRO A 166 12.48 3.89 -6.54
N LEU A 167 13.73 4.12 -6.95
CA LEU A 167 14.70 4.80 -6.09
C LEU A 167 14.20 6.19 -5.72
N ALA A 168 13.65 6.95 -6.65
CA ALA A 168 13.26 8.33 -6.42
C ALA A 168 11.94 8.48 -5.66
N TYR A 169 10.91 7.74 -6.07
CA TYR A 169 9.54 7.91 -5.56
C TYR A 169 9.20 6.97 -4.39
N ASP A 170 9.96 5.89 -4.17
CA ASP A 170 9.80 5.05 -2.97
C ASP A 170 10.89 5.32 -1.92
N THR A 171 12.16 5.06 -2.26
CA THR A 171 13.26 5.07 -1.27
C THR A 171 13.71 6.50 -0.93
N GLY A 172 13.99 7.29 -1.95
CA GLY A 172 14.55 8.65 -1.85
C GLY A 172 13.49 9.73 -1.66
N PHE A 173 12.20 9.41 -1.73
CA PHE A 173 11.11 10.38 -1.66
C PHE A 173 11.21 11.30 -0.44
N THR A 174 11.39 10.72 0.74
CA THR A 174 11.52 11.47 1.99
C THR A 174 12.76 12.36 1.97
N THR A 175 13.88 11.84 1.48
CA THR A 175 15.16 12.59 1.37
C THR A 175 15.03 13.78 0.44
N PHE A 176 14.40 13.61 -0.73
CA PHE A 176 14.16 14.70 -1.66
C PHE A 176 13.14 15.70 -1.13
N THR A 177 12.11 15.24 -0.42
CA THR A 177 11.14 16.13 0.24
C THR A 177 11.85 17.02 1.27
N TYR A 178 12.73 16.46 2.10
CA TYR A 178 13.53 17.26 3.04
C TYR A 178 14.46 18.24 2.33
N ALA A 179 15.14 17.82 1.25
CA ALA A 179 16.02 18.72 0.49
C ALA A 179 15.26 19.91 -0.12
N ILE A 180 14.06 19.68 -0.64
CA ILE A 180 13.19 20.73 -1.19
C ILE A 180 12.73 21.68 -0.08
N ILE A 181 12.29 21.14 1.06
CA ILE A 181 11.85 21.95 2.21
C ILE A 181 13.02 22.79 2.75
N ASP A 182 14.21 22.19 2.88
CA ASP A 182 15.40 22.88 3.40
C ASP A 182 15.83 24.05 2.51
N ILE A 183 15.74 23.89 1.19
CA ILE A 183 16.01 24.98 0.23
C ILE A 183 14.92 26.05 0.29
N GLY A 184 13.65 25.66 0.36
CA GLY A 184 12.53 26.61 0.41
C GLY A 184 12.46 27.43 1.69
N ALA A 185 12.85 26.82 2.81
CA ALA A 185 12.89 27.47 4.12
C ALA A 185 14.26 28.09 4.44
N CYS A 186 15.26 27.94 3.56
CA CYS A 186 16.68 28.26 3.82
C CYS A 186 17.14 27.73 5.20
N SER A 187 16.74 26.49 5.56
CA SER A 187 17.07 25.86 6.84
C SER A 187 18.29 24.94 6.74
N ASN A 188 18.80 24.45 7.87
CA ASN A 188 19.94 23.53 7.95
C ASN A 188 21.20 24.07 7.24
N LYS A 189 21.68 25.24 7.69
CA LYS A 189 22.89 25.93 7.19
C LYS A 189 22.82 26.45 5.76
N MET A 190 21.66 26.36 5.10
CA MET A 190 21.45 26.95 3.76
C MET A 190 21.61 28.47 3.73
N ASP A 191 21.53 29.13 4.89
CA ASP A 191 21.84 30.53 5.11
C ASP A 191 23.34 30.85 5.02
N GLU A 192 24.23 29.86 5.18
CA GLU A 192 25.69 30.02 4.97
C GLU A 192 26.07 30.07 3.47
N LEU A 193 25.13 29.79 2.56
CA LEU A 193 25.34 29.88 1.12
C LEU A 193 25.38 31.35 0.68
N ASN A 194 26.59 31.85 0.43
CA ASN A 194 26.82 33.21 -0.07
C ASN A 194 26.92 33.24 -1.59
N PHE A 195 26.17 34.14 -2.23
CA PHE A 195 26.25 34.42 -3.66
C PHE A 195 27.33 35.45 -3.98
N ALA A 196 27.69 35.59 -5.27
CA ALA A 196 28.75 36.50 -5.73
C ALA A 196 28.54 37.98 -5.33
N GLY A 197 27.30 38.37 -5.01
CA GLY A 197 26.95 39.70 -4.50
C GLY A 197 27.00 39.85 -2.97
N GLY A 198 27.48 38.82 -2.24
CA GLY A 198 27.46 38.78 -0.77
C GLY A 198 26.08 38.51 -0.16
N SER A 199 25.05 38.33 -0.98
CA SER A 199 23.71 37.97 -0.54
C SER A 199 23.62 36.49 -0.14
N SER A 200 22.72 36.17 0.78
CA SER A 200 22.40 34.81 1.23
C SER A 200 21.00 34.37 0.77
N CYS A 201 20.71 33.06 0.84
CA CYS A 201 19.37 32.51 0.66
C CYS A 201 18.33 33.20 1.56
N ALA A 202 18.75 33.61 2.76
CA ALA A 202 17.90 34.25 3.75
C ALA A 202 17.55 35.73 3.45
N ASP A 203 18.15 36.35 2.43
CA ASP A 203 17.89 37.76 2.14
C ASP A 203 16.46 37.99 1.62
N PRO A 204 15.71 38.99 2.13
CA PRO A 204 14.30 39.20 1.75
C PRO A 204 14.04 39.37 0.25
N LYS A 205 15.02 39.91 -0.49
CA LYS A 205 14.93 40.10 -1.95
C LYS A 205 15.05 38.79 -2.72
N VAL A 206 15.74 37.80 -2.16
CA VAL A 206 16.09 36.55 -2.85
C VAL A 206 15.27 35.36 -2.33
N TYR A 207 14.87 35.39 -1.06
CA TYR A 207 14.12 34.35 -0.36
C TYR A 207 12.91 33.84 -1.15
N TRP A 208 12.09 34.76 -1.70
CA TRP A 208 10.88 34.39 -2.43
C TRP A 208 11.15 33.56 -3.69
N TYR A 209 12.32 33.71 -4.33
CA TYR A 209 12.69 32.87 -5.45
C TYR A 209 12.96 31.43 -5.00
N PHE A 210 13.68 31.25 -3.88
CA PHE A 210 13.93 29.94 -3.30
C PHE A 210 12.64 29.28 -2.80
N ALA A 211 11.79 30.03 -2.12
CA ALA A 211 10.48 29.56 -1.69
C ALA A 211 9.61 29.13 -2.89
N LEU A 212 9.56 29.91 -3.97
CA LEU A 212 8.81 29.57 -5.18
C LEU A 212 9.35 28.29 -5.85
N ILE A 213 10.68 28.18 -6.00
CA ILE A 213 11.32 26.98 -6.57
C ILE A 213 10.98 25.74 -5.75
N ALA A 214 11.04 25.86 -4.42
CA ALA A 214 10.73 24.77 -3.52
C ALA A 214 9.25 24.36 -3.60
N VAL A 215 8.35 25.33 -3.63
CA VAL A 215 6.90 25.10 -3.77
C VAL A 215 6.57 24.36 -5.07
N ILE A 216 7.12 24.81 -6.20
CA ILE A 216 6.90 24.16 -7.50
C ILE A 216 7.48 22.74 -7.49
N SER A 217 8.72 22.59 -7.01
CA SER A 217 9.40 21.29 -6.92
C SER A 217 8.65 20.30 -6.02
N PHE A 218 8.14 20.78 -4.88
CA PHE A 218 7.36 20.02 -3.92
C PHE A 218 6.05 19.53 -4.55
N GLY A 219 5.31 20.42 -5.21
CA GLY A 219 4.07 20.06 -5.90
C GLY A 219 4.28 19.01 -6.99
N ILE A 220 5.34 19.18 -7.81
CA ILE A 220 5.72 18.22 -8.85
C ILE A 220 6.09 16.87 -8.23
N LEU A 221 6.99 16.84 -7.25
CA LEU A 221 7.44 15.60 -6.61
C LEU A 221 6.27 14.86 -5.96
N PHE A 222 5.44 15.55 -5.19
CA PHE A 222 4.31 14.96 -4.49
C PHE A 222 3.29 14.37 -5.47
N TRP A 223 2.87 15.15 -6.47
CA TRP A 223 1.90 14.70 -7.47
C TRP A 223 2.43 13.54 -8.32
N ARG A 224 3.67 13.64 -8.79
CA ARG A 224 4.32 12.57 -9.58
C ARG A 224 4.47 11.28 -8.78
N THR A 225 4.81 11.38 -7.49
CA THR A 225 4.90 10.20 -6.61
C THR A 225 3.54 9.52 -6.45
N LEU A 226 2.45 10.28 -6.30
CA LEU A 226 1.11 9.73 -6.19
C LEU A 226 0.67 9.05 -7.49
N LEU A 227 0.91 9.68 -8.65
CA LEU A 227 0.65 9.07 -9.95
C LEU A 227 1.51 7.81 -10.18
N TYR A 228 2.79 7.86 -9.79
CA TYR A 228 3.69 6.71 -9.86
C TYR A 228 3.13 5.54 -9.05
N LYS A 229 2.73 5.77 -7.79
CA LYS A 229 2.18 4.72 -6.92
C LYS A 229 0.83 4.19 -7.38
N MET A 230 -0.01 5.05 -7.96
CA MET A 230 -1.26 4.64 -8.57
C MET A 230 -0.99 3.70 -9.76
N HIS A 231 -0.15 4.10 -10.71
CA HIS A 231 0.18 3.26 -11.86
C HIS A 231 0.98 2.01 -11.48
N PHE A 232 1.81 2.09 -10.44
CA PHE A 232 2.52 0.94 -9.90
C PHE A 232 1.56 -0.13 -9.38
N SER A 233 0.42 0.28 -8.79
CA SER A 233 -0.60 -0.65 -8.33
C SER A 233 -1.27 -1.45 -9.45
N ASP A 234 -1.21 -0.94 -10.69
CA ASP A 234 -1.70 -1.61 -11.90
C ASP A 234 -0.68 -2.60 -12.49
N GLN A 235 0.61 -2.46 -12.14
CA GLN A 235 1.68 -3.33 -12.65
C GLN A 235 1.79 -4.62 -11.82
N VAL A 236 0.78 -5.48 -11.97
CA VAL A 236 0.58 -6.75 -11.23
C VAL A 236 1.79 -7.69 -11.30
N PHE A 237 2.62 -7.59 -12.34
CA PHE A 237 3.71 -8.52 -12.65
C PHE A 237 5.04 -8.29 -11.92
N ALA A 238 5.16 -7.21 -11.13
CA ALA A 238 6.46 -6.74 -10.64
C ALA A 238 6.83 -7.22 -9.22
N VAL A 239 5.85 -7.38 -8.32
CA VAL A 239 6.11 -7.52 -6.88
C VAL A 239 5.20 -8.60 -6.27
N ARG A 240 5.81 -9.62 -5.65
CA ARG A 240 5.15 -10.81 -5.07
C ARG A 240 4.25 -10.52 -3.84
N PHE A 241 4.14 -9.27 -3.44
CA PHE A 241 3.27 -8.79 -2.37
C PHE A 241 2.59 -7.50 -2.84
N ARG A 242 1.35 -7.26 -2.42
CA ARG A 242 0.59 -6.08 -2.84
C ARG A 242 0.02 -5.37 -1.63
N PHE A 243 0.16 -4.05 -1.58
CA PHE A 243 -0.69 -3.25 -0.71
C PHE A 243 -1.85 -2.67 -1.51
N GLN A 244 -2.96 -2.38 -0.82
CA GLN A 244 -4.05 -1.61 -1.39
C GLN A 244 -3.56 -0.25 -1.92
N THR A 245 -4.09 0.20 -3.06
CA THR A 245 -3.66 1.46 -3.71
C THR A 245 -3.88 2.66 -2.80
N SER A 246 -5.04 2.75 -2.15
CA SER A 246 -5.31 3.73 -1.10
C SER A 246 -4.29 3.72 0.03
N TYR A 247 -3.78 2.55 0.42
CA TYR A 247 -2.76 2.45 1.46
C TYR A 247 -1.42 3.03 0.99
N TYR A 248 -1.00 2.81 -0.26
CA TYR A 248 0.21 3.43 -0.80
C TYR A 248 0.13 4.96 -0.82
N SER A 249 -1.03 5.51 -1.18
CA SER A 249 -1.30 6.96 -1.15
C SER A 249 -1.30 7.51 0.28
N LEU A 250 -1.95 6.81 1.22
CA LEU A 250 -1.94 7.15 2.65
C LEU A 250 -0.51 7.24 3.22
N MET A 251 0.34 6.28 2.84
CA MET A 251 1.74 6.29 3.28
C MET A 251 2.52 7.46 2.71
N THR A 252 2.28 7.86 1.45
CA THR A 252 2.87 9.08 0.88
C THR A 252 2.39 10.32 1.63
N PHE A 253 1.08 10.42 1.90
CA PHE A 253 0.51 11.53 2.67
C PHE A 253 1.15 11.64 4.05
N CYS A 254 1.30 10.51 4.75
CA CYS A 254 1.93 10.45 6.06
C CYS A 254 3.41 10.86 6.02
N ARG A 255 4.19 10.33 5.07
CA ARG A 255 5.61 10.70 4.92
C ARG A 255 5.78 12.19 4.69
N THR A 256 4.97 12.79 3.81
CA THR A 256 4.99 14.23 3.55
C THR A 256 4.58 15.04 4.77
N ALA A 257 3.51 14.63 5.46
CA ALA A 257 3.08 15.29 6.70
C ALA A 257 4.16 15.23 7.78
N CYS A 258 4.92 14.14 7.90
CA CYS A 258 6.05 14.05 8.85
C CYS A 258 7.17 15.04 8.50
N CYS A 259 7.53 15.18 7.22
CA CYS A 259 8.53 16.16 6.79
C CYS A 259 8.06 17.60 7.05
N LEU A 260 6.79 17.89 6.79
CA LEU A 260 6.21 19.21 7.06
C LEU A 260 6.10 19.49 8.56
N LEU A 261 5.73 18.49 9.37
CA LEU A 261 5.68 18.60 10.82
C LEU A 261 7.07 18.88 11.40
N PHE A 262 8.12 18.25 10.86
CA PHE A 262 9.50 18.51 11.28
C PHE A 262 9.87 19.99 11.11
N ILE A 263 9.73 20.54 9.89
CA ILE A 263 10.07 21.96 9.66
C ILE A 263 9.18 22.90 10.47
N THR A 264 7.89 22.57 10.59
CA THR A 264 6.94 23.36 11.41
C THR A 264 7.40 23.40 12.86
N THR A 265 7.85 22.27 13.40
CA THR A 265 8.35 22.15 14.77
C THR A 265 9.64 22.95 14.95
N GLN A 266 10.59 22.83 14.00
CA GLN A 266 11.84 23.62 14.03
C GLN A 266 11.56 25.13 14.08
N LYS A 267 10.53 25.59 13.36
CA LYS A 267 10.14 27.01 13.37
C LYS A 267 9.38 27.40 14.62
N LEU A 268 8.42 26.59 15.07
CA LEU A 268 7.62 26.91 16.26
C LEU A 268 8.46 27.05 17.53
N ILE A 269 9.54 26.27 17.68
CA ILE A 269 10.49 26.39 18.80
C ILE A 269 11.10 27.80 18.92
N LEU A 270 11.20 28.56 17.82
CA LEU A 270 11.73 29.93 17.86
C LEU A 270 10.74 30.95 18.43
N TYR A 271 9.43 30.65 18.37
CA TYR A 271 8.36 31.60 18.72
C TYR A 271 7.56 31.20 19.96
N VAL A 272 7.50 29.91 20.27
CA VAL A 272 6.69 29.32 21.34
C VAL A 272 7.61 28.60 22.31
N ASP A 273 7.22 28.50 23.58
CA ASP A 273 7.95 27.71 24.58
C ASP A 273 8.18 26.28 24.08
N ASP A 274 9.45 25.91 23.94
CA ASP A 274 9.96 24.62 23.47
C ASP A 274 9.19 23.44 24.07
N LYS A 275 8.90 23.51 25.38
CA LYS A 275 8.21 22.43 26.11
C LYS A 275 6.78 22.22 25.62
N LEU A 276 6.09 23.31 25.31
CA LEU A 276 4.74 23.25 24.78
C LEU A 276 4.76 22.70 23.35
N VAL A 277 5.75 23.11 22.55
CA VAL A 277 5.94 22.59 21.19
C VAL A 277 6.20 21.08 21.23
N TYR A 278 7.06 20.59 22.13
CA TYR A 278 7.34 19.17 22.29
C TYR A 278 6.10 18.37 22.70
N LEU A 279 5.33 18.89 23.65
CA LEU A 279 4.09 18.27 24.10
C LEU A 279 3.09 18.16 22.95
N VAL A 280 2.81 19.26 22.24
CA VAL A 280 1.84 19.31 21.14
C VAL A 280 2.29 18.41 19.98
N THR A 281 3.56 18.49 19.58
CA THR A 281 4.11 17.63 18.51
C THR A 281 4.08 16.17 18.90
N GLY A 282 4.42 15.83 20.15
CA GLY A 282 4.35 14.45 20.67
C GLY A 282 2.93 13.90 20.65
N VAL A 283 1.94 14.67 21.13
CA VAL A 283 0.52 14.26 21.11
C VAL A 283 0.01 14.10 19.68
N ALA A 284 0.26 15.09 18.81
CA ALA A 284 -0.18 15.04 17.42
C ALA A 284 0.41 13.83 16.66
N ASN A 285 1.71 13.60 16.82
CA ASN A 285 2.40 12.48 16.20
C ASN A 285 1.89 11.13 16.74
N PHE A 286 1.66 11.01 18.06
CA PHE A 286 1.06 9.83 18.66
C PHE A 286 -0.31 9.52 18.08
N ILE A 287 -1.20 10.52 17.95
CA ILE A 287 -2.56 10.32 17.42
C ILE A 287 -2.50 9.80 15.98
N ILE A 288 -1.70 10.43 15.12
CA ILE A 288 -1.57 10.03 13.70
C ILE A 288 -1.08 8.57 13.60
N PHE A 289 0.00 8.24 14.30
CA PHE A 289 0.59 6.90 14.20
C PHE A 289 -0.22 5.83 14.92
N TYR A 290 -0.93 6.17 16.00
CA TYR A 290 -1.88 5.26 16.64
C TYR A 290 -3.04 4.90 15.70
N LEU A 291 -3.59 5.90 14.98
CA LEU A 291 -4.63 5.66 13.99
C LEU A 291 -4.12 4.78 12.83
N LEU A 292 -2.90 5.02 12.35
CA LEU A 292 -2.27 4.19 11.31
C LEU A 292 -1.96 2.77 11.81
N PHE A 293 -1.49 2.62 13.05
CA PHE A 293 -1.25 1.34 13.69
C PHE A 293 -2.55 0.54 13.80
N ARG A 294 -3.62 1.18 14.30
CA ARG A 294 -4.96 0.58 14.39
C ARG A 294 -5.51 0.21 13.02
N TYR A 295 -5.34 1.07 12.02
CA TYR A 295 -5.76 0.79 10.64
C TYR A 295 -5.02 -0.43 10.09
N ASN A 296 -3.69 -0.47 10.23
CA ASN A 296 -2.88 -1.60 9.74
C ASN A 296 -3.26 -2.90 10.45
N TYR A 297 -3.42 -2.88 11.78
CA TYR A 297 -3.82 -4.06 12.56
C TYR A 297 -5.21 -4.57 12.15
N LYS A 298 -6.18 -3.66 11.98
CA LYS A 298 -7.56 -4.03 11.61
C LYS A 298 -7.63 -4.55 10.18
N ASN A 299 -7.09 -3.78 9.23
CA ASN A 299 -7.29 -3.98 7.79
C ASN A 299 -6.28 -4.92 7.13
N GLN A 300 -5.11 -5.15 7.75
CA GLN A 300 -4.06 -6.02 7.24
C GLN A 300 -3.81 -5.79 5.72
N PRO A 301 -3.47 -4.56 5.30
CA PRO A 301 -3.61 -4.11 3.90
C PRO A 301 -2.69 -4.83 2.89
N CYS A 302 -1.97 -5.87 3.34
CA CYS A 302 -1.01 -6.63 2.56
C CYS A 302 -1.64 -7.91 2.00
N LEU A 303 -1.67 -8.03 0.68
CA LEU A 303 -2.12 -9.18 -0.09
C LEU A 303 -0.93 -10.06 -0.49
N GLY A 304 -1.06 -11.37 -0.28
CA GLY A 304 -0.04 -12.37 -0.66
C GLY A 304 1.10 -12.54 0.35
N VAL A 305 2.33 -12.69 -0.15
CA VAL A 305 3.53 -13.09 0.61
C VAL A 305 4.19 -11.90 1.32
N GLY A 306 3.40 -11.12 2.06
CA GLY A 306 3.81 -9.81 2.58
C GLY A 306 3.76 -9.66 4.09
N LYS A 307 3.64 -10.75 4.86
CA LYS A 307 3.62 -10.72 6.33
C LYS A 307 4.81 -9.98 6.94
N LEU A 308 6.02 -10.23 6.42
CA LEU A 308 7.23 -9.53 6.87
C LEU A 308 7.08 -8.01 6.76
N LEU A 309 6.60 -7.54 5.61
CA LEU A 309 6.48 -6.11 5.32
C LEU A 309 5.33 -5.46 6.08
N ASN A 310 4.24 -6.20 6.27
CA ASN A 310 3.14 -5.75 7.11
C ASN A 310 3.56 -5.61 8.57
N ASN A 311 4.30 -6.60 9.10
CA ASN A 311 4.87 -6.53 10.45
C ASN A 311 5.89 -5.39 10.58
N LEU A 312 6.73 -5.19 9.58
CA LEU A 312 7.70 -4.09 9.58
C LEU A 312 7.01 -2.72 9.64
N ARG A 313 5.92 -2.53 8.87
CA ARG A 313 5.12 -1.30 8.96
C ARG A 313 4.40 -1.12 10.29
N SER A 314 3.81 -2.20 10.81
CA SER A 314 3.17 -2.20 12.13
C SER A 314 4.18 -1.80 13.21
N LEU A 315 5.40 -2.32 13.13
CA LEU A 315 6.51 -1.93 13.99
C LEU A 315 6.86 -0.45 13.81
N SER A 316 7.02 0.05 12.58
CA SER A 316 7.32 1.47 12.33
C SER A 316 6.31 2.43 12.97
N PHE A 317 5.02 2.12 12.90
CA PHE A 317 3.98 2.93 13.55
C PHE A 317 4.04 2.84 15.07
N ALA A 318 4.24 1.63 15.61
CA ALA A 318 4.33 1.42 17.05
C ALA A 318 5.58 2.08 17.64
N THR A 319 6.72 2.04 16.95
CA THR A 319 7.97 2.73 17.32
C THR A 319 7.76 4.23 17.38
N SER A 320 7.05 4.80 16.40
CA SER A 320 6.72 6.23 16.44
C SER A 320 5.82 6.58 17.63
N CYS A 321 4.81 5.74 17.94
CA CYS A 321 3.98 5.92 19.14
C CYS A 321 4.80 5.83 20.43
N TYR A 322 5.75 4.90 20.50
CA TYR A 322 6.62 4.68 21.65
C TYR A 322 7.45 5.92 21.97
N PHE A 323 8.19 6.44 20.99
CA PHE A 323 9.01 7.65 21.18
C PHE A 323 8.17 8.91 21.36
N SER A 324 6.99 9.00 20.74
CA SER A 324 6.06 10.12 20.96
C SER A 324 5.53 10.14 22.40
N THR A 325 5.20 8.97 22.95
CA THR A 325 4.77 8.84 24.36
C THR A 325 5.88 9.28 25.30
N TYR A 326 7.12 8.85 25.02
CA TYR A 326 8.27 9.27 25.82
C TYR A 326 8.49 10.78 25.77
N LEU A 327 8.42 11.39 24.58
CA LEU A 327 8.49 12.85 24.40
C LEU A 327 7.41 13.58 25.20
N VAL A 328 6.17 13.09 25.18
CA VAL A 328 5.06 13.67 25.96
C VAL A 328 5.36 13.61 27.47
N ILE A 329 5.83 12.47 27.96
CA ILE A 329 6.17 12.29 29.38
C ILE A 329 7.27 13.26 29.81
N ILE A 330 8.37 13.35 29.05
CA ILE A 330 9.46 14.31 29.34
C ILE A 330 8.92 15.74 29.34
N SER A 331 8.11 16.10 28.35
CA SER A 331 7.55 17.45 28.22
C SER A 331 6.68 17.79 29.44
N LEU A 332 5.82 16.88 29.90
CA LEU A 332 4.99 17.08 31.09
C LEU A 332 5.83 17.23 32.36
N VAL A 333 6.86 16.39 32.54
CA VAL A 333 7.78 16.49 33.68
C VAL A 333 8.49 17.86 33.67
N ASN A 334 8.97 18.31 32.51
CA ASN A 334 9.67 19.59 32.37
C ASN A 334 8.75 20.82 32.54
N ILE A 335 7.45 20.68 32.29
CA ILE A 335 6.44 21.72 32.54
C ILE A 335 6.10 21.81 34.03
N VAL A 336 5.88 20.66 34.70
CA VAL A 336 5.47 20.59 36.10
C VAL A 336 6.63 20.86 37.06
N ALA A 337 7.87 20.55 36.66
CA ALA A 337 9.03 20.70 37.53
C ALA A 337 9.34 22.15 37.91
N GLU A 338 9.47 22.39 39.22
CA GLU A 338 9.95 23.66 39.76
C GLU A 338 11.33 24.03 39.20
N LYS A 339 11.58 25.33 39.05
CA LYS A 339 12.81 25.90 38.45
C LYS A 339 14.10 25.42 39.14
N SER A 340 14.05 25.15 40.45
CA SER A 340 15.18 24.63 41.23
C SER A 340 15.48 23.14 40.99
N LYS A 341 14.47 22.31 40.66
CA LYS A 341 14.63 20.85 40.45
C LYS A 341 14.94 20.48 39.00
N ARG A 342 14.83 21.43 38.07
CA ARG A 342 15.07 21.19 36.63
C ARG A 342 16.47 20.70 36.31
N ASN A 343 17.50 21.23 36.97
CA ASN A 343 18.89 20.82 36.70
C ASN A 343 19.13 19.36 37.14
N ALA A 344 18.58 18.96 38.29
CA ALA A 344 18.66 17.58 38.76
C ALA A 344 17.87 16.60 37.87
N ILE A 345 16.72 17.04 37.34
CA ILE A 345 15.91 16.24 36.39
C ILE A 345 16.66 16.07 35.07
N ALA A 346 17.27 17.14 34.53
CA ALA A 346 18.03 17.10 33.29
C ALA A 346 19.22 16.12 33.38
N GLU A 347 19.94 16.09 34.50
CA GLU A 347 21.01 15.10 34.73
C GLU A 347 20.47 13.66 34.77
N SER A 348 19.29 13.46 35.36
CA SER A 348 18.64 12.13 35.43
C SER A 348 18.01 11.68 34.10
N GLN A 349 17.68 12.61 33.19
CA GLN A 349 16.99 12.34 31.93
C GLN A 349 17.80 11.46 30.98
N TRP A 350 19.14 11.55 31.04
CA TRP A 350 20.02 10.68 30.27
C TRP A 350 19.86 9.22 30.68
N VAL A 351 19.78 8.93 31.98
CA VAL A 351 19.59 7.58 32.52
C VAL A 351 18.22 7.04 32.10
N TRP A 352 17.16 7.84 32.21
CA TRP A 352 15.82 7.45 31.76
C TRP A 352 15.77 7.16 30.26
N SER A 353 16.48 7.94 29.44
CA SER A 353 16.57 7.71 27.99
C SER A 353 17.21 6.35 27.68
N TRP A 354 18.27 5.96 28.40
CA TRP A 354 18.88 4.63 28.24
C TRP A 354 17.95 3.50 28.67
N ILE A 355 17.19 3.67 29.76
CA ILE A 355 16.19 2.68 30.21
C ILE A 355 15.12 2.50 29.12
N VAL A 356 14.58 3.60 28.58
CA VAL A 356 13.58 3.58 27.51
C VAL A 356 14.12 2.91 26.25
N CYS A 357 15.38 3.19 25.86
CA CYS A 357 16.03 2.49 24.75
C CYS A 357 16.26 0.99 25.04
N GLY A 358 16.59 0.63 26.28
CA GLY A 358 16.79 -0.76 26.71
C GLY A 358 15.51 -1.60 26.71
N ILE A 359 14.35 -0.98 26.96
CA ILE A 359 13.02 -1.64 26.93
C ILE A 359 12.51 -1.83 25.50
N TYR A 360 12.94 -0.98 24.55
CA TYR A 360 12.44 -0.97 23.19
C TYR A 360 12.50 -2.33 22.45
N PRO A 361 13.58 -3.15 22.55
CA PRO A 361 13.61 -4.47 21.90
C PRO A 361 12.47 -5.38 22.34
N PHE A 362 12.12 -5.40 23.64
CA PHE A 362 11.00 -6.19 24.17
C PHE A 362 9.65 -5.68 23.64
N PHE A 363 9.50 -4.36 23.59
CA PHE A 363 8.33 -3.73 22.99
C PHE A 363 8.18 -4.11 21.50
N GLY A 364 9.26 -3.99 20.72
CA GLY A 364 9.29 -4.33 19.31
C GLY A 364 8.96 -5.79 19.02
N VAL A 365 9.52 -6.72 19.80
CA VAL A 365 9.21 -8.16 19.70
C VAL A 365 7.74 -8.43 20.01
N THR A 366 7.18 -7.77 21.03
CA THR A 366 5.77 -7.93 21.43
C THR A 366 4.84 -7.46 20.33
N VAL A 367 5.08 -6.27 19.76
CA VAL A 367 4.30 -5.73 18.63
C VAL A 367 4.38 -6.67 17.42
N TRP A 368 5.59 -7.14 17.10
CA TRP A 368 5.81 -8.06 16.00
C TRP A 368 5.05 -9.38 16.17
N TYR A 369 5.05 -9.93 17.38
CA TYR A 369 4.34 -11.17 17.69
C TYR A 369 2.83 -11.00 17.57
N ILE A 370 2.27 -9.94 18.17
CA ILE A 370 0.82 -9.66 18.15
C ILE A 370 0.31 -9.43 16.73
N ASN A 371 0.99 -8.56 15.96
CA ASN A 371 0.60 -8.31 14.57
C ASN A 371 0.89 -9.52 13.67
N GLY A 372 1.98 -10.25 13.92
CA GLY A 372 2.33 -11.45 13.17
C GLY A 372 1.29 -12.56 13.31
N ARG A 373 0.73 -12.74 14.51
CA ARG A 373 -0.35 -13.70 14.76
C ARG A 373 -1.63 -13.31 14.04
N ARG A 374 -1.94 -12.00 13.97
CA ARG A 374 -3.09 -11.49 13.22
C ARG A 374 -2.89 -11.64 11.70
N ALA A 375 -1.70 -11.34 11.20
CA ALA A 375 -1.36 -11.44 9.78
C ALA A 375 -1.44 -12.89 9.25
N GLN A 376 -1.13 -13.89 10.08
CA GLN A 376 -1.24 -15.31 9.72
C GLN A 376 -2.65 -15.75 9.31
N THR A 377 -3.70 -15.05 9.75
CA THR A 377 -5.08 -15.38 9.36
C THR A 377 -5.36 -15.07 7.89
N PHE A 378 -4.63 -14.13 7.28
CA PHE A 378 -4.87 -13.66 5.91
C PHE A 378 -3.70 -13.93 4.95
N GLU A 379 -2.58 -14.40 5.48
CA GLU A 379 -1.36 -14.72 4.73
C GLU A 379 -1.57 -15.93 3.82
N ILE A 380 -1.02 -15.83 2.60
CA ILE A 380 -0.90 -16.95 1.67
C ILE A 380 0.60 -17.16 1.39
N PRO A 381 1.19 -18.27 1.86
CA PRO A 381 2.62 -18.52 1.68
C PRO A 381 3.00 -18.79 0.21
N ASP A 382 4.26 -18.49 -0.15
CA ASP A 382 4.84 -18.85 -1.45
C ASP A 382 5.13 -20.36 -1.49
N MET A 383 4.10 -21.16 -1.78
CA MET A 383 4.18 -22.62 -1.86
C MET A 383 3.68 -23.14 -3.21
N THR A 384 3.96 -24.40 -3.54
CA THR A 384 3.47 -25.03 -4.77
C THR A 384 1.95 -25.27 -4.72
N LEU A 385 1.30 -25.45 -5.87
CA LEU A 385 -0.13 -25.72 -5.93
C LEU A 385 -0.51 -26.99 -5.15
N GLU A 386 0.32 -28.02 -5.23
CA GLU A 386 0.15 -29.28 -4.49
C GLU A 386 0.16 -29.06 -2.97
N GLN A 387 1.14 -28.30 -2.47
CA GLN A 387 1.25 -27.98 -1.05
C GLN A 387 0.09 -27.11 -0.58
N ALA A 388 -0.37 -26.18 -1.43
CA ALA A 388 -1.48 -25.30 -1.10
C ALA A 388 -2.83 -26.04 -1.02
N LEU A 389 -3.07 -27.00 -1.92
CA LEU A 389 -4.27 -27.83 -1.89
C LEU A 389 -4.29 -28.81 -0.71
N ALA A 390 -3.12 -29.24 -0.21
CA ALA A 390 -2.98 -30.09 0.96
C ALA A 390 -2.92 -29.33 2.30
N HIS A 391 -2.95 -27.99 2.27
CA HIS A 391 -2.68 -27.17 3.45
C HIS A 391 -3.84 -27.19 4.47
N PRO A 392 -3.61 -27.25 5.80
CA PRO A 392 -4.69 -27.36 6.80
C PRO A 392 -5.66 -26.17 6.84
N ASN A 393 -5.22 -24.98 6.41
CA ASN A 393 -6.08 -23.79 6.33
C ASN A 393 -6.98 -23.81 5.08
N GLY A 394 -8.31 -23.83 5.30
CA GLY A 394 -9.32 -23.82 4.24
C GLY A 394 -9.21 -22.65 3.25
N ARG A 395 -8.72 -21.48 3.70
CA ARG A 395 -8.54 -20.31 2.82
C ARG A 395 -7.46 -20.56 1.77
N ILE A 396 -6.34 -21.15 2.19
CA ILE A 396 -5.21 -21.46 1.30
C ILE A 396 -5.64 -22.50 0.27
N LYS A 397 -6.42 -23.51 0.69
CA LYS A 397 -7.03 -24.49 -0.22
C LYS A 397 -7.97 -23.84 -1.24
N ALA A 398 -8.85 -22.95 -0.78
CA ALA A 398 -9.80 -22.24 -1.63
C ALA A 398 -9.09 -21.38 -2.68
N VAL A 399 -8.07 -20.62 -2.25
CA VAL A 399 -7.25 -19.80 -3.15
C VAL A 399 -6.51 -20.68 -4.15
N ALA A 400 -5.95 -21.81 -3.72
CA ALA A 400 -5.27 -22.75 -4.62
C ALA A 400 -6.22 -23.34 -5.67
N ALA A 401 -7.44 -23.72 -5.27
CA ALA A 401 -8.46 -24.22 -6.21
C ALA A 401 -8.81 -23.16 -7.27
N VAL A 402 -8.97 -21.90 -6.87
CA VAL A 402 -9.20 -20.81 -7.83
C VAL A 402 -7.97 -20.56 -8.70
N SER A 403 -6.77 -20.53 -8.13
CA SER A 403 -5.53 -20.34 -8.90
C SER A 403 -5.36 -21.39 -10.00
N LEU A 404 -5.78 -22.64 -9.73
CA LEU A 404 -5.75 -23.73 -10.71
C LEU A 404 -6.61 -23.43 -11.95
N THR A 405 -7.75 -22.73 -11.79
CA THR A 405 -8.62 -22.36 -12.92
C THR A 405 -8.01 -21.27 -13.81
N LEU A 406 -7.16 -20.42 -13.22
CA LEU A 406 -6.57 -19.24 -13.85
C LEU A 406 -5.19 -19.53 -14.48
N GLU A 407 -4.45 -20.52 -13.98
CA GLU A 407 -3.13 -20.90 -14.50
C GLU A 407 -3.22 -21.49 -15.94
N ASN A 408 -2.15 -21.32 -16.72
CA ASN A 408 -2.06 -21.96 -18.04
C ASN A 408 -1.68 -23.44 -17.86
N GLN A 409 -2.53 -24.33 -18.35
CA GLN A 409 -2.46 -25.77 -18.10
C GLN A 409 -1.80 -26.55 -19.26
N SER A 410 -1.30 -25.84 -20.28
CA SER A 410 -0.68 -26.42 -21.49
C SER A 410 0.63 -27.15 -21.26
N GLU A 411 1.35 -26.80 -20.20
CA GLU A 411 2.67 -27.35 -19.88
C GLU A 411 2.60 -28.48 -18.84
N TRP A 412 1.40 -28.82 -18.35
CA TRP A 412 1.24 -29.81 -17.29
C TRP A 412 1.36 -31.24 -17.82
N THR A 413 2.14 -32.07 -17.14
CA THR A 413 2.20 -33.52 -17.39
C THR A 413 0.95 -34.21 -16.84
N ASP A 414 0.58 -35.36 -17.41
CA ASP A 414 -0.61 -36.10 -16.96
C ASP A 414 -0.50 -36.61 -15.52
N GLU A 415 0.70 -36.98 -15.08
CA GLU A 415 0.99 -37.34 -13.68
C GLU A 415 0.77 -36.16 -12.73
N TYR A 416 1.19 -34.95 -13.11
CA TYR A 416 0.97 -33.76 -12.30
C TYR A 416 -0.53 -33.42 -12.22
N ARG A 417 -1.25 -33.54 -13.34
CA ARG A 417 -2.70 -33.32 -13.39
C ARG A 417 -3.47 -34.29 -12.50
N SER A 418 -3.19 -35.60 -12.59
CA SER A 418 -3.89 -36.62 -11.79
C SER A 418 -3.67 -36.42 -10.29
N LYS A 419 -2.44 -36.05 -9.90
CA LYS A 419 -2.10 -35.69 -8.51
C LYS A 419 -2.89 -34.49 -8.00
N LEU A 420 -3.05 -33.43 -8.80
CA LEU A 420 -3.87 -32.27 -8.43
C LEU A 420 -5.35 -32.63 -8.30
N VAL A 421 -5.90 -33.45 -9.20
CA VAL A 421 -7.29 -33.92 -9.13
C VAL A 421 -7.53 -34.72 -7.85
N ARG A 422 -6.60 -35.60 -7.45
CA ARG A 422 -6.71 -36.36 -6.20
C ARG A 422 -6.71 -35.46 -4.96
N LEU A 423 -5.89 -34.41 -4.96
CA LEU A 423 -5.88 -33.42 -3.87
C LEU A 423 -7.18 -32.60 -3.81
N LEU A 424 -7.72 -32.20 -4.96
CA LEU A 424 -9.04 -31.54 -5.04
C LEU A 424 -10.16 -32.46 -4.56
N TYR A 425 -10.14 -33.73 -4.95
CA TYR A 425 -11.12 -34.71 -4.49
C TYR A 425 -11.10 -34.88 -2.96
N GLY A 426 -9.91 -34.91 -2.35
CA GLY A 426 -9.77 -34.91 -0.89
C GLY A 426 -10.41 -33.68 -0.23
N ASN A 427 -10.36 -32.53 -0.88
CA ASN A 427 -10.97 -31.29 -0.37
C ASN A 427 -12.50 -31.28 -0.42
N LEU A 428 -13.15 -32.19 -1.15
CA LEU A 428 -14.61 -32.35 -1.14
C LEU A 428 -15.15 -32.92 0.18
N TYR A 429 -14.27 -33.45 1.04
CA TYR A 429 -14.60 -33.97 2.37
C TYR A 429 -14.42 -32.94 3.49
N GLU A 430 -14.01 -31.72 3.16
CA GLU A 430 -13.90 -30.63 4.13
C GLU A 430 -15.24 -30.22 4.72
N SER A 431 -15.21 -29.65 5.93
CA SER A 431 -16.42 -29.16 6.59
C SER A 431 -17.07 -28.01 5.80
N VAL A 432 -18.39 -28.03 5.71
CA VAL A 432 -19.20 -26.93 5.15
C VAL A 432 -18.97 -25.59 5.87
N HIS A 433 -18.52 -25.63 7.13
CA HIS A 433 -18.21 -24.43 7.91
C HIS A 433 -16.81 -23.87 7.62
N SER A 434 -15.93 -24.64 6.98
CA SER A 434 -14.58 -24.20 6.61
C SER A 434 -14.66 -23.05 5.61
N GLU A 435 -14.13 -21.88 5.99
CA GLU A 435 -14.23 -20.63 5.21
C GLU A 435 -15.64 -20.37 4.64
N GLN A 436 -16.68 -20.58 5.45
CA GLN A 436 -18.08 -20.36 5.05
C GLN A 436 -18.49 -21.18 3.80
N GLY A 437 -17.86 -22.33 3.59
CA GLY A 437 -18.13 -23.24 2.46
C GLY A 437 -17.48 -22.82 1.14
N MET A 438 -16.70 -21.75 1.12
CA MET A 438 -16.02 -21.28 -0.11
C MET A 438 -14.98 -22.29 -0.60
N THR A 439 -14.30 -23.01 0.30
CA THR A 439 -13.33 -24.06 -0.07
C THR A 439 -13.99 -25.15 -0.90
N LEU A 440 -15.17 -25.63 -0.50
CA LEU A 440 -15.91 -26.67 -1.21
C LEU A 440 -16.35 -26.18 -2.60
N VAL A 441 -16.95 -24.99 -2.66
CA VAL A 441 -17.50 -24.48 -3.92
C VAL A 441 -16.41 -24.16 -4.94
N TYR A 442 -15.29 -23.55 -4.51
CA TYR A 442 -14.17 -23.31 -5.41
C TYR A 442 -13.44 -24.59 -5.82
N THR A 443 -13.40 -25.60 -4.95
CA THR A 443 -12.90 -26.93 -5.32
C THR A 443 -13.77 -27.56 -6.41
N CYS A 444 -15.10 -27.52 -6.25
CA CYS A 444 -16.05 -27.98 -7.26
C CYS A 444 -15.89 -27.24 -8.59
N GLN A 445 -15.77 -25.91 -8.56
CA GLN A 445 -15.55 -25.09 -9.74
C GLN A 445 -14.22 -25.43 -10.45
N ALA A 446 -13.15 -25.65 -9.69
CA ALA A 446 -11.85 -26.03 -10.22
C ALA A 446 -11.88 -27.41 -10.90
N MET A 447 -12.48 -28.40 -10.25
CA MET A 447 -12.62 -29.74 -10.80
C MET A 447 -13.50 -29.75 -12.05
N TRP A 448 -14.60 -28.99 -12.04
CA TRP A 448 -15.44 -28.79 -13.21
C TRP A 448 -14.67 -28.17 -14.39
N THR A 449 -13.90 -27.12 -14.13
CA THR A 449 -13.10 -26.45 -15.16
C THR A 449 -12.05 -27.37 -15.77
N LEU A 450 -11.40 -28.20 -14.94
CA LEU A 450 -10.49 -29.24 -15.41
C LEU A 450 -11.23 -30.26 -16.26
N TRP A 451 -12.38 -30.73 -15.78
CA TRP A 451 -13.13 -31.75 -16.49
C TRP A 451 -13.59 -31.26 -17.87
N PHE A 452 -14.21 -30.08 -17.91
CA PHE A 452 -14.72 -29.48 -19.14
C PHE A 452 -13.61 -29.20 -20.18
N LYS A 453 -12.39 -28.88 -19.74
CA LYS A 453 -11.26 -28.61 -20.65
C LYS A 453 -10.61 -29.86 -21.25
N TYR A 454 -10.62 -30.98 -20.53
CA TYR A 454 -9.81 -32.16 -20.87
C TYR A 454 -10.60 -33.41 -21.26
N PHE A 455 -11.89 -33.47 -20.95
CA PHE A 455 -12.74 -34.62 -21.25
C PHE A 455 -13.76 -34.28 -22.34
N THR A 456 -13.98 -35.22 -23.27
CA THR A 456 -15.05 -35.14 -24.25
C THR A 456 -16.38 -35.53 -23.61
N MET A 457 -17.35 -34.59 -23.61
CA MET A 457 -18.73 -34.75 -23.13
C MET A 457 -19.53 -35.88 -23.81
N ALA A 458 -18.98 -36.52 -24.85
CA ALA A 458 -19.69 -37.44 -25.74
C ALA A 458 -20.10 -38.79 -25.13
N GLU A 459 -19.65 -39.13 -23.91
CA GLU A 459 -19.85 -40.50 -23.36
C GLU A 459 -20.64 -40.61 -22.04
N VAL A 460 -20.99 -39.51 -21.34
CA VAL A 460 -21.36 -39.63 -19.91
C VAL A 460 -22.76 -39.14 -19.52
N VAL A 461 -23.52 -38.44 -20.37
CA VAL A 461 -24.84 -37.91 -19.97
C VAL A 461 -25.99 -38.55 -20.77
N LEU A 462 -26.27 -39.82 -20.47
CA LEU A 462 -27.58 -40.42 -20.76
C LEU A 462 -28.55 -39.99 -19.64
N GLU A 463 -29.31 -38.93 -19.87
CA GLU A 463 -30.35 -38.48 -18.95
C GLU A 463 -31.40 -39.59 -18.76
N SER A 464 -31.72 -39.92 -17.50
CA SER A 464 -32.93 -40.69 -17.19
C SER A 464 -34.17 -39.89 -17.61
N THR A 465 -35.23 -40.57 -18.03
CA THR A 465 -36.49 -40.05 -18.61
C THR A 465 -37.27 -38.99 -17.82
N ASN A 466 -36.79 -38.55 -16.66
CA ASN A 466 -37.42 -37.56 -15.77
C ASN A 466 -36.67 -36.22 -15.67
N CYS A 467 -35.66 -35.97 -16.50
CA CYS A 467 -34.93 -34.69 -16.52
C CYS A 467 -35.58 -33.68 -17.49
N LEU A 468 -35.57 -32.39 -17.12
CA LEU A 468 -35.98 -31.30 -18.02
C LEU A 468 -34.92 -31.14 -19.13
N PRO A 469 -35.33 -30.99 -20.40
CA PRO A 469 -34.40 -30.97 -21.53
C PRO A 469 -33.39 -29.82 -21.40
N LEU A 470 -32.13 -30.10 -21.73
CA LEU A 470 -31.03 -29.14 -21.86
C LEU A 470 -31.46 -27.91 -22.70
N GLY A 471 -31.16 -26.70 -22.20
CA GLY A 471 -31.41 -25.43 -22.92
C GLY A 471 -32.66 -24.64 -22.50
N LEU A 472 -33.52 -25.15 -21.60
CA LEU A 472 -34.67 -24.39 -21.09
C LEU A 472 -34.29 -23.13 -20.29
N TRP A 473 -33.08 -23.07 -19.73
CA TRP A 473 -32.56 -21.92 -18.99
C TRP A 473 -31.86 -20.87 -19.89
N GLU A 474 -31.44 -21.24 -21.10
CA GLU A 474 -30.80 -20.29 -22.04
C GLU A 474 -31.77 -19.20 -22.52
N SER A 475 -33.06 -19.53 -22.62
CA SER A 475 -34.12 -18.60 -23.00
C SER A 475 -34.31 -17.48 -21.97
N ALA A 476 -34.06 -17.75 -20.68
CA ALA A 476 -34.08 -16.74 -19.62
C ALA A 476 -32.86 -15.81 -19.65
N VAL A 477 -31.68 -16.30 -20.06
CA VAL A 477 -30.44 -15.50 -20.17
C VAL A 477 -30.49 -14.54 -21.36
N LYS A 478 -31.11 -14.94 -22.48
CA LYS A 478 -31.36 -14.06 -23.63
C LYS A 478 -32.19 -12.83 -23.24
N CYS A 479 -33.12 -12.96 -22.30
CA CYS A 479 -33.94 -11.84 -21.82
C CYS A 479 -33.12 -10.77 -21.05
N LYS A 480 -32.11 -11.18 -20.25
CA LYS A 480 -31.23 -10.25 -19.51
C LYS A 480 -30.25 -9.48 -20.41
N LYS A 481 -29.75 -10.08 -21.50
CA LYS A 481 -28.87 -9.37 -22.46
C LYS A 481 -29.62 -8.24 -23.18
N THR A 482 -30.92 -8.42 -23.45
CA THR A 482 -31.79 -7.39 -24.03
C THR A 482 -32.09 -6.28 -23.02
N GLN A 483 -32.27 -6.62 -21.74
CA GLN A 483 -32.51 -5.66 -20.67
C GLN A 483 -31.26 -4.81 -20.34
N LYS A 484 -30.05 -5.40 -20.39
CA LYS A 484 -28.77 -4.67 -20.20
C LYS A 484 -28.52 -3.65 -21.32
N LYS A 485 -28.82 -4.01 -22.58
CA LYS A 485 -28.79 -3.07 -23.72
C LYS A 485 -29.80 -1.93 -23.58
N HIS A 486 -30.96 -2.19 -22.96
CA HIS A 486 -31.99 -1.16 -22.77
C HIS A 486 -31.64 -0.17 -21.64
N ILE A 487 -30.97 -0.64 -20.59
CA ILE A 487 -30.47 0.19 -19.48
C ILE A 487 -29.24 1.02 -19.92
N GLU A 488 -28.35 0.46 -20.73
CA GLU A 488 -27.20 1.18 -21.32
C GLU A 488 -27.66 2.31 -22.26
N HIS A 489 -28.77 2.12 -23.00
CA HIS A 489 -29.36 3.19 -23.82
C HIS A 489 -30.10 4.27 -23.00
N SER A 490 -30.58 3.95 -21.79
CA SER A 490 -31.31 4.90 -20.94
C SER A 490 -30.40 5.72 -20.01
N ALA A 491 -29.15 5.30 -19.79
CA ALA A 491 -28.17 6.01 -18.95
C ALA A 491 -27.39 7.15 -19.65
N SER A 492 -27.71 7.47 -20.92
CA SER A 492 -27.12 8.59 -21.65
C SER A 492 -27.77 9.94 -21.24
N SER A 493 -27.51 10.40 -20.02
CA SER A 493 -27.72 11.81 -19.65
C SER A 493 -26.44 12.61 -19.90
N LYS A 494 -26.50 13.50 -20.90
CA LYS A 494 -25.36 14.16 -21.59
C LYS A 494 -24.58 15.21 -20.80
N VAL A 495 -24.66 15.25 -19.48
CA VAL A 495 -23.93 16.25 -18.66
C VAL A 495 -23.00 15.62 -17.62
N LYS A 496 -23.21 14.36 -17.23
CA LYS A 496 -22.34 13.64 -16.29
C LYS A 496 -21.12 12.98 -16.96
N GLY A 497 -21.27 12.56 -18.23
CA GLY A 497 -20.23 11.86 -18.99
C GLY A 497 -18.97 12.67 -19.35
N ARG A 498 -19.01 14.02 -19.28
CA ARG A 498 -17.80 14.84 -19.50
C ARG A 498 -16.93 15.01 -18.26
N LEU A 499 -17.49 14.88 -17.05
CA LEU A 499 -16.69 14.86 -15.81
C LEU A 499 -16.19 13.44 -15.48
N ASP A 500 -17.01 12.42 -15.78
CA ASP A 500 -16.63 11.02 -15.56
C ASP A 500 -15.60 10.51 -16.59
N SER A 501 -15.40 11.21 -17.71
CA SER A 501 -14.35 10.93 -18.70
C SER A 501 -12.92 11.24 -18.22
N ILE A 502 -12.75 11.98 -17.12
CA ILE A 502 -11.45 12.30 -16.52
C ILE A 502 -11.12 11.34 -15.38
N LYS A 503 -12.12 10.61 -14.85
CA LYS A 503 -11.92 9.59 -13.81
C LYS A 503 -11.54 8.26 -14.46
N PRO A 504 -10.52 7.55 -13.97
CA PRO A 504 -10.38 6.13 -14.27
C PRO A 504 -11.65 5.40 -13.85
N THR A 505 -12.08 4.45 -14.69
CA THR A 505 -13.36 3.74 -14.65
C THR A 505 -13.71 3.18 -13.26
N LEU A 506 -14.98 3.33 -12.87
CA LEU A 506 -15.54 2.96 -11.56
C LEU A 506 -15.45 1.43 -11.30
N GLY A 507 -14.68 1.05 -10.29
CA GLY A 507 -14.53 -0.31 -9.77
C GLY A 507 -13.05 -0.66 -9.55
N PRO A 508 -12.68 -1.50 -8.56
CA PRO A 508 -11.32 -2.00 -8.50
C PRO A 508 -11.07 -2.75 -9.81
N PRO A 509 -10.14 -2.30 -10.68
CA PRO A 509 -9.94 -2.87 -12.01
C PRO A 509 -9.62 -4.38 -11.95
N LEU A 510 -9.19 -4.85 -10.78
CA LEU A 510 -8.85 -6.22 -10.49
C LEU A 510 -10.06 -7.15 -10.33
N THR A 511 -11.14 -6.73 -9.65
CA THR A 511 -12.33 -7.61 -9.50
C THR A 511 -13.04 -7.76 -10.83
N GLN A 512 -13.12 -6.68 -11.60
CA GLN A 512 -13.66 -6.69 -12.95
C GLN A 512 -12.77 -7.51 -13.91
N LEU A 513 -11.45 -7.35 -13.84
CA LEU A 513 -10.52 -8.18 -14.60
C LEU A 513 -10.58 -9.66 -14.21
N VAL A 514 -10.80 -10.00 -12.93
CA VAL A 514 -10.98 -11.40 -12.49
C VAL A 514 -12.29 -11.97 -13.03
N GLU A 515 -13.40 -11.24 -12.91
CA GLU A 515 -14.69 -11.67 -13.46
C GLU A 515 -14.63 -11.81 -14.98
N ASP A 516 -14.00 -10.86 -15.66
CA ASP A 516 -13.77 -10.90 -17.11
C ASP A 516 -12.83 -12.06 -17.47
N THR A 517 -11.73 -12.29 -16.75
CA THR A 517 -10.81 -13.39 -17.05
C THR A 517 -11.45 -14.76 -16.81
N MET A 518 -12.20 -14.92 -15.71
CA MET A 518 -12.92 -16.16 -15.40
C MET A 518 -14.02 -16.45 -16.42
N SER A 519 -14.78 -15.43 -16.83
CA SER A 519 -15.84 -15.59 -17.84
C SER A 519 -15.28 -15.76 -19.26
N THR A 520 -14.20 -15.08 -19.60
CA THR A 520 -13.58 -15.13 -20.93
C THR A 520 -12.75 -16.41 -21.12
N GLN A 521 -12.05 -16.93 -20.11
CA GLN A 521 -11.38 -18.24 -20.22
C GLN A 521 -12.37 -19.41 -20.27
N ALA A 522 -13.53 -19.30 -19.62
CA ALA A 522 -14.61 -20.28 -19.76
C ALA A 522 -15.14 -20.33 -21.21
N LEU A 523 -15.09 -19.22 -21.96
CA LEU A 523 -15.58 -19.11 -23.33
C LEU A 523 -14.49 -19.29 -24.42
N ALA A 524 -13.22 -19.00 -24.14
CA ALA A 524 -12.17 -18.87 -25.17
C ALA A 524 -11.25 -20.09 -25.35
N SER A 525 -11.36 -21.16 -24.54
CA SER A 525 -10.44 -22.31 -24.59
C SER A 525 -11.10 -23.58 -25.13
N GLN A 526 -11.67 -23.50 -26.34
CA GLN A 526 -12.00 -24.67 -27.17
C GLN A 526 -10.75 -25.16 -27.96
N ARG A 527 -9.56 -25.09 -27.37
CA ARG A 527 -8.40 -25.81 -27.90
C ARG A 527 -8.38 -27.16 -27.19
N HIS A 528 -8.67 -28.23 -27.92
CA HIS A 528 -8.44 -29.59 -27.47
C HIS A 528 -6.95 -29.75 -27.10
N LEU A 529 -6.62 -29.54 -25.82
CA LEU A 529 -5.42 -30.14 -25.25
C LEU A 529 -5.62 -31.67 -25.28
N GLY A 530 -4.51 -32.42 -25.41
CA GLY A 530 -4.53 -33.87 -25.61
C GLY A 530 -5.58 -34.57 -24.74
N GLN A 531 -6.43 -35.38 -25.39
CA GLN A 531 -7.57 -36.04 -24.78
C GLN A 531 -7.12 -36.86 -23.57
N TRP A 532 -7.71 -36.57 -22.41
CA TRP A 532 -7.54 -37.40 -21.22
C TRP A 532 -8.60 -38.50 -21.31
N SER A 533 -8.23 -39.73 -21.69
CA SER A 533 -9.22 -40.82 -21.79
C SER A 533 -9.69 -41.25 -20.40
N SER A 534 -11.01 -41.45 -20.25
CA SER A 534 -11.63 -41.92 -19.00
C SER A 534 -11.14 -43.31 -18.59
N GLU A 535 -10.63 -44.10 -19.54
CA GLU A 535 -10.07 -45.45 -19.32
C GLU A 535 -8.87 -45.45 -18.36
N ASN A 536 -8.12 -44.34 -18.27
CA ASN A 536 -6.93 -44.25 -17.43
C ASN A 536 -7.22 -43.81 -15.98
N CYS A 537 -8.45 -43.37 -15.64
CA CYS A 537 -8.73 -42.83 -14.31
C CYS A 537 -10.22 -42.93 -13.90
N PRO A 538 -10.70 -44.11 -13.46
CA PRO A 538 -12.10 -44.31 -13.02
C PRO A 538 -12.51 -43.43 -11.81
N GLU A 539 -11.54 -42.89 -11.08
CA GLU A 539 -11.76 -41.96 -9.96
C GLU A 539 -12.37 -40.62 -10.41
N VAL A 540 -12.19 -40.21 -11.67
CA VAL A 540 -12.67 -38.92 -12.18
C VAL A 540 -14.19 -38.89 -12.32
N ASP A 541 -14.78 -40.01 -12.73
CA ASP A 541 -16.24 -40.11 -12.95
C ASP A 541 -17.00 -40.11 -11.61
N LEU A 542 -16.46 -40.81 -10.61
CA LEU A 542 -16.93 -40.76 -9.23
C LEU A 542 -16.80 -39.33 -8.66
N SER A 543 -15.72 -38.63 -9.01
CA SER A 543 -15.47 -37.26 -8.58
C SER A 543 -16.51 -36.28 -9.12
N LEU A 544 -16.92 -36.39 -10.39
CA LEU A 544 -17.98 -35.56 -10.98
C LEU A 544 -19.32 -35.71 -10.30
N ARG A 545 -19.74 -36.95 -10.06
CA ARG A 545 -21.01 -37.22 -9.36
C ARG A 545 -21.00 -36.57 -7.98
N ARG A 546 -19.85 -36.64 -7.29
CA ARG A 546 -19.69 -36.01 -5.98
C ARG A 546 -19.74 -34.48 -6.05
N ILE A 547 -19.15 -33.87 -7.08
CA ILE A 547 -19.20 -32.41 -7.28
C ILE A 547 -20.65 -31.92 -7.38
N VAL A 548 -21.49 -32.60 -8.17
CA VAL A 548 -22.91 -32.22 -8.34
C VAL A 548 -23.65 -32.30 -7.00
N VAL A 549 -23.43 -33.36 -6.22
CA VAL A 549 -24.03 -33.51 -4.89
C VAL A 549 -23.59 -32.38 -3.96
N VAL A 550 -22.29 -32.11 -3.87
CA VAL A 550 -21.74 -31.04 -3.01
C VAL A 550 -22.26 -29.66 -3.43
N LEU A 551 -22.31 -29.37 -4.73
CA LEU A 551 -22.86 -28.10 -5.23
C LEU A 551 -24.35 -27.96 -4.94
N ALA A 552 -25.14 -29.04 -5.08
CA ALA A 552 -26.57 -29.04 -4.75
C ALA A 552 -26.82 -28.78 -3.26
N ASP A 553 -25.98 -29.33 -2.39
CA ASP A 553 -26.03 -29.05 -0.95
C ASP A 553 -25.60 -27.60 -0.65
N MET A 554 -24.52 -27.12 -1.28
CA MET A 554 -24.04 -25.75 -1.13
C MET A 554 -24.99 -24.69 -1.69
N ALA A 555 -25.79 -25.02 -2.71
CA ALA A 555 -26.87 -24.16 -3.20
C ALA A 555 -27.96 -23.91 -2.15
N ARG A 556 -28.05 -24.76 -1.12
CA ARG A 556 -28.95 -24.59 0.03
C ARG A 556 -28.23 -24.07 1.29
N SER A 557 -26.96 -23.69 1.16
CA SER A 557 -26.16 -23.20 2.28
C SER A 557 -26.72 -21.90 2.87
N VAL A 558 -26.48 -21.73 4.18
CA VAL A 558 -26.77 -20.50 4.94
C VAL A 558 -25.85 -19.36 4.48
N TYR A 559 -24.69 -19.66 3.90
CA TYR A 559 -23.70 -18.67 3.48
C TYR A 559 -24.02 -18.10 2.08
N PRO A 560 -24.36 -16.81 1.95
CA PRO A 560 -24.84 -16.25 0.68
C PRO A 560 -23.82 -16.30 -0.47
N LYS A 561 -22.54 -16.02 -0.17
CA LYS A 561 -21.46 -16.05 -1.18
C LYS A 561 -21.26 -17.46 -1.74
N ALA A 562 -21.16 -18.46 -0.87
CA ALA A 562 -20.99 -19.85 -1.29
C ALA A 562 -22.21 -20.35 -2.07
N ARG A 563 -23.42 -20.01 -1.62
CA ARG A 563 -24.66 -20.32 -2.34
C ARG A 563 -24.70 -19.73 -3.73
N TYR A 564 -24.37 -18.44 -3.88
CA TYR A 564 -24.33 -17.77 -5.17
C TYR A 564 -23.35 -18.45 -6.13
N THR A 565 -22.12 -18.70 -5.67
CA THR A 565 -21.10 -19.36 -6.49
C THR A 565 -21.51 -20.79 -6.84
N ALA A 566 -22.13 -21.53 -5.93
CA ALA A 566 -22.60 -22.89 -6.20
C ALA A 566 -23.69 -22.91 -7.28
N CYS A 567 -24.70 -22.03 -7.17
CA CYS A 567 -25.73 -21.89 -8.18
C CYS A 567 -25.16 -21.44 -9.53
N LYS A 568 -24.16 -20.55 -9.53
CA LYS A 568 -23.47 -20.11 -10.75
C LYS A 568 -22.75 -21.27 -11.43
N THR A 569 -21.97 -22.06 -10.68
CA THR A 569 -21.26 -23.22 -11.23
C THR A 569 -22.21 -24.31 -11.73
N LEU A 570 -23.31 -24.59 -11.02
CA LEU A 570 -24.35 -25.51 -11.50
C LEU A 570 -25.00 -25.02 -12.80
N HIS A 571 -25.26 -23.72 -12.91
CA HIS A 571 -25.79 -23.12 -14.13
C HIS A 571 -24.80 -23.24 -15.29
N GLU A 572 -23.51 -22.95 -15.05
CA GLU A 572 -22.44 -23.10 -16.03
C GLU A 572 -22.39 -24.54 -16.55
N MET A 573 -22.34 -25.53 -15.66
CA MET A 573 -22.37 -26.97 -15.99
C MET A 573 -23.52 -27.32 -16.93
N TYR A 574 -24.73 -26.88 -16.60
CA TYR A 574 -25.94 -27.16 -17.38
C TYR A 574 -25.93 -26.49 -18.76
N THR A 575 -25.41 -25.26 -18.87
CA THR A 575 -25.35 -24.54 -20.15
C THR A 575 -24.22 -25.02 -21.07
N SER A 576 -23.13 -25.53 -20.51
CA SER A 576 -22.00 -26.06 -21.27
C SER A 576 -22.23 -27.48 -21.80
N SER A 577 -23.17 -28.24 -21.21
CA SER A 577 -23.60 -29.53 -21.75
C SER A 577 -24.52 -29.40 -22.98
N SER A 578 -25.05 -28.20 -23.26
CA SER A 578 -25.92 -27.93 -24.42
C SER A 578 -25.18 -27.40 -25.67
N SER A 579 -23.87 -27.17 -25.58
CA SER A 579 -23.00 -26.69 -26.66
C SER A 579 -22.02 -27.76 -27.10
#